data_AF-H2CL04-F1
#
_entry.id   AF-H2CL04-F1
#
_cell.length_a   1.000
_cell.length_b   1.000
_cell.length_c   1.000
_cell.angle_alpha   90.00
_cell.angle_beta   90.00
_cell.angle_gamma   90.00
#
_symmetry.space_group_name_H-M   'P 1'
#
loop_
_entity.id
_entity.type
_entity.pdbx_description
1 polymer ?
#
loop_
_entity_poly.entity_id
_entity_poly.type
_entity_poly.pdbx_seq_one_letter_code
_entity_poly.pdbx_strand_id
1 'polypeptide(L)'
;MSLRILCVGAHPDDVEIGMGGTVASLVQKGHELLLLDLTNGEPTPFGSPEIRARESQESAAVLGARRKTLSMPNRFLEDTIDNRKAIAAEIRAFRPDYVFAPYFDDAHPDHIAASALVDAARFYAKLTKSDIPGDPFFPKRVIYYYPVHLRLRIQPSFLNDISTTISTKAGAIRCYHSQFEAAGKADLVERFLDENRYWGFQAGCAAAEPFFQKEIPAFSWPEGYI
;
A
#
# COMPACT_ATOMS: atom_id res chain seq x y z
N MET A 1 -8.48 16.96 11.83
CA MET A 1 -7.39 16.32 12.63
C MET A 1 -6.46 15.62 11.67
N SER A 2 -5.14 15.66 11.91
CA SER A 2 -4.19 14.87 11.10
C SER A 2 -4.30 13.39 11.50
N LEU A 3 -4.23 12.50 10.53
CA LEU A 3 -4.31 11.05 10.70
C LEU A 3 -2.94 10.44 10.41
N ARG A 4 -2.62 9.33 11.06
CA ARG A 4 -1.43 8.54 10.76
C ARG A 4 -1.84 7.30 9.98
N ILE A 5 -1.30 7.10 8.78
CA ILE A 5 -1.75 6.04 7.87
C ILE A 5 -0.54 5.20 7.46
N LEU A 6 -0.63 3.90 7.73
CA LEU A 6 0.40 2.92 7.37
C LEU A 6 -0.04 2.21 6.09
N CYS A 7 0.73 2.32 5.02
CA CYS A 7 0.46 1.59 3.77
C CYS A 7 1.50 0.49 3.62
N VAL A 8 1.07 -0.77 3.71
CA VAL A 8 1.95 -1.93 3.63
C VAL A 8 1.92 -2.47 2.20
N GLY A 9 3.10 -2.68 1.61
CA GLY A 9 3.28 -3.40 0.35
C GLY A 9 4.17 -4.64 0.56
N ALA A 10 4.01 -5.68 -0.25
CA ALA A 10 4.92 -6.82 -0.18
C ALA A 10 6.30 -6.40 -0.72
N HIS A 11 6.30 -5.61 -1.80
CA HIS A 11 7.48 -5.08 -2.47
C HIS A 11 7.36 -3.55 -2.65
N PRO A 12 8.49 -2.84 -2.79
CA PRO A 12 8.45 -1.44 -3.18
C PRO A 12 7.91 -1.34 -4.61
N ASP A 13 6.91 -0.49 -4.87
CA ASP A 13 6.09 -0.31 -6.09
C ASP A 13 4.61 -0.74 -5.93
N ASP A 14 4.30 -1.68 -5.03
CA ASP A 14 2.94 -2.18 -4.83
C ASP A 14 1.95 -1.08 -4.43
N VAL A 15 2.35 -0.25 -3.45
CA VAL A 15 1.48 0.81 -2.92
C VAL A 15 1.27 1.89 -3.98
N GLU A 16 2.30 2.22 -4.73
CA GLU A 16 2.25 3.21 -5.79
C GLU A 16 1.31 2.79 -6.91
N ILE A 17 1.39 1.54 -7.32
CA ILE A 17 0.53 1.00 -8.37
C ILE A 17 -0.92 0.90 -7.88
N GLY A 18 -1.13 0.34 -6.69
CA GLY A 18 -2.46 0.07 -6.17
C GLY A 18 -3.20 1.31 -5.66
N MET A 19 -2.49 2.23 -5.01
CA MET A 19 -3.10 3.35 -4.30
C MET A 19 -2.27 4.66 -4.28
N GLY A 20 -1.31 4.84 -5.19
CA GLY A 20 -0.43 6.02 -5.19
C GLY A 20 -1.18 7.36 -5.32
N GLY A 21 -2.31 7.39 -6.02
CA GLY A 21 -3.14 8.59 -6.13
C GLY A 21 -3.78 8.96 -4.80
N THR A 22 -4.24 7.96 -4.05
CA THR A 22 -4.81 8.09 -2.71
C THR A 22 -3.75 8.51 -1.70
N VAL A 23 -2.54 7.92 -1.76
CA VAL A 23 -1.41 8.35 -0.92
C VAL A 23 -1.14 9.85 -1.11
N ALA A 24 -0.97 10.30 -2.35
CA ALA A 24 -0.74 11.71 -2.65
C ALA A 24 -1.91 12.62 -2.18
N SER A 25 -3.16 12.18 -2.33
CA SER A 25 -4.34 12.90 -1.86
C SER A 25 -4.35 13.06 -0.33
N LEU A 26 -4.00 11.99 0.39
CA LEU A 26 -3.95 12.00 1.86
C LEU A 26 -2.80 12.89 2.37
N VAL A 27 -1.64 12.87 1.71
CA VAL A 27 -0.53 13.79 2.03
C VAL A 27 -0.94 15.26 1.80
N GLN A 28 -1.59 15.56 0.67
CA GLN A 28 -2.10 16.92 0.39
C GLN A 28 -3.12 17.42 1.43
N LYS A 29 -3.88 16.50 2.04
CA LYS A 29 -4.81 16.78 3.14
C LYS A 29 -4.12 16.92 4.52
N GLY A 30 -2.80 16.82 4.58
CA GLY A 30 -2.01 17.00 5.80
C GLY A 30 -1.97 15.78 6.72
N HIS A 31 -2.24 14.58 6.19
CA HIS A 31 -2.06 13.32 6.92
C HIS A 31 -0.61 12.85 6.88
N GLU A 32 -0.18 12.13 7.92
CA GLU A 32 1.15 11.52 7.99
C GLU A 32 1.10 10.10 7.43
N LEU A 33 1.88 9.83 6.38
CA LEU A 33 1.89 8.53 5.71
C LEU A 33 3.25 7.83 5.89
N LEU A 34 3.19 6.54 6.18
CA LEU A 34 4.34 5.63 6.18
C LEU A 34 4.07 4.48 5.21
N LEU A 35 4.88 4.40 4.16
CA LEU A 35 4.99 3.24 3.28
C LEU A 35 5.89 2.20 3.94
N LEU A 36 5.39 1.00 4.16
CA LEU A 36 6.13 -0.11 4.76
C LEU A 36 6.21 -1.26 3.75
N ASP A 37 7.37 -1.42 3.13
CA ASP A 37 7.60 -2.57 2.24
C ASP A 37 8.09 -3.75 3.09
N LEU A 38 7.46 -4.92 2.96
CA LEU A 38 7.84 -6.09 3.75
C LEU A 38 9.17 -6.70 3.29
N THR A 39 9.46 -6.56 2.01
CA THR A 39 10.70 -7.03 1.36
C THR A 39 11.31 -5.89 0.54
N ASN A 40 12.58 -6.04 0.13
CA ASN A 40 13.20 -5.09 -0.81
C ASN A 40 12.82 -5.36 -2.28
N GLY A 41 12.04 -6.40 -2.55
CA GLY A 41 11.59 -6.76 -3.88
C GLY A 41 12.66 -7.36 -4.80
N GLU A 42 13.87 -7.68 -4.34
CA GLU A 42 14.94 -8.33 -5.12
C GLU A 42 15.02 -9.84 -4.85
N PRO A 43 15.42 -10.68 -5.81
CA PRO A 43 16.01 -10.32 -7.11
C PRO A 43 14.98 -9.93 -8.17
N THR A 44 15.34 -8.99 -9.06
CA THR A 44 14.61 -8.70 -10.31
C THR A 44 15.55 -8.68 -11.53
N PRO A 45 15.06 -8.83 -12.78
CA PRO A 45 15.94 -8.96 -13.95
C PRO A 45 16.83 -7.76 -14.24
N PHE A 46 16.40 -6.54 -13.87
CA PHE A 46 17.11 -5.29 -14.17
C PHE A 46 17.38 -4.44 -12.91
N GLY A 47 17.08 -4.98 -11.73
CA GLY A 47 17.29 -4.32 -10.45
C GLY A 47 18.50 -4.85 -9.69
N SER A 48 18.76 -4.21 -8.57
CA SER A 48 19.64 -4.66 -7.49
C SER A 48 19.09 -4.10 -6.18
N PRO A 49 19.51 -4.58 -5.00
CA PRO A 49 19.06 -4.02 -3.73
C PRO A 49 19.29 -2.52 -3.62
N GLU A 50 20.41 -2.03 -4.14
CA GLU A 50 20.79 -0.61 -4.15
C GLU A 50 19.91 0.20 -5.12
N ILE A 51 19.66 -0.34 -6.32
CA ILE A 51 18.78 0.31 -7.31
C ILE A 51 17.36 0.41 -6.76
N ARG A 52 16.79 -0.69 -6.26
CA ARG A 52 15.44 -0.73 -5.67
C ARG A 52 15.31 0.19 -4.47
N ALA A 53 16.33 0.25 -3.61
CA ALA A 53 16.35 1.18 -2.49
C ALA A 53 16.34 2.64 -2.96
N ARG A 54 17.12 3.00 -3.99
CA ARG A 54 17.11 4.38 -4.53
C ARG A 54 15.77 4.73 -5.17
N GLU A 55 15.27 3.89 -6.08
CA GLU A 55 14.01 4.12 -6.80
C GLU A 55 12.83 4.24 -5.84
N SER A 56 12.79 3.40 -4.80
CA SER A 56 11.73 3.46 -3.79
C SER A 56 11.78 4.72 -2.93
N GLN A 57 12.96 5.26 -2.62
CA GLN A 57 13.08 6.54 -1.91
C GLN A 57 12.70 7.73 -2.80
N GLU A 58 13.09 7.73 -4.06
CA GLU A 58 12.66 8.74 -5.05
C GLU A 58 11.13 8.74 -5.20
N SER A 59 10.53 7.55 -5.30
CA SER A 59 9.07 7.40 -5.39
C SER A 59 8.35 7.93 -4.14
N ALA A 60 8.87 7.61 -2.94
CA ALA A 60 8.33 8.12 -1.69
C ALA A 60 8.40 9.65 -1.60
N ALA A 61 9.48 10.25 -2.11
CA ALA A 61 9.63 11.70 -2.20
C ALA A 61 8.60 12.34 -3.16
N VAL A 62 8.32 11.71 -4.30
CA VAL A 62 7.27 12.17 -5.24
C VAL A 62 5.89 12.15 -4.57
N LEU A 63 5.61 11.12 -3.77
CA LEU A 63 4.35 11.00 -3.03
C LEU A 63 4.25 11.88 -1.78
N GLY A 64 5.39 12.43 -1.31
CA GLY A 64 5.47 13.16 -0.05
C GLY A 64 5.23 12.28 1.19
N ALA A 65 5.54 10.98 1.10
CA ALA A 65 5.38 10.00 2.18
C ALA A 65 6.74 9.57 2.75
N ARG A 66 6.76 9.09 3.99
CA ARG A 66 7.94 8.40 4.54
C ARG A 66 7.91 6.94 4.10
N ARG A 67 9.08 6.32 3.99
CA ARG A 67 9.20 4.90 3.62
C ARG A 67 10.14 4.15 4.56
N LYS A 68 9.82 2.89 4.82
CA LYS A 68 10.67 1.93 5.51
C LYS A 68 10.52 0.56 4.84
N THR A 69 11.62 -0.19 4.77
CA THR A 69 11.64 -1.54 4.21
C THR A 69 12.09 -2.51 5.29
N LEU A 70 11.34 -3.61 5.47
CA LEU A 70 11.71 -4.71 6.35
C LEU A 70 12.62 -5.69 5.63
N SER A 71 13.28 -6.55 6.40
CA SER A 71 14.27 -7.50 5.89
C SER A 71 13.68 -8.87 5.55
N MET A 72 12.38 -8.97 5.26
CA MET A 72 11.78 -10.25 4.89
C MET A 72 12.23 -10.64 3.47
N PRO A 73 12.44 -11.94 3.20
CA PRO A 73 12.92 -12.40 1.91
C PRO A 73 11.82 -12.32 0.85
N ASN A 74 12.09 -11.58 -0.22
CA ASN A 74 11.23 -11.53 -1.42
C ASN A 74 11.06 -12.91 -2.07
N ARG A 75 9.86 -13.20 -2.61
CA ARG A 75 9.43 -14.49 -3.19
C ARG A 75 9.27 -15.64 -2.17
N PHE A 76 9.60 -15.41 -0.92
CA PHE A 76 9.51 -16.36 0.19
C PHE A 76 8.78 -15.74 1.37
N LEU A 77 7.86 -14.80 1.10
CA LEU A 77 7.14 -14.12 2.16
C LEU A 77 6.16 -15.11 2.80
N GLU A 78 6.33 -15.34 4.10
CA GLU A 78 5.54 -16.31 4.85
C GLU A 78 4.95 -15.70 6.12
N ASP A 79 3.77 -16.20 6.51
CA ASP A 79 3.07 -15.78 7.72
C ASP A 79 3.64 -16.42 9.00
N THR A 80 4.89 -16.07 9.31
CA THR A 80 5.61 -16.55 10.50
C THR A 80 5.37 -15.65 11.73
N ILE A 81 5.58 -16.18 12.93
CA ILE A 81 5.45 -15.42 14.18
C ILE A 81 6.38 -14.20 14.18
N ASP A 82 7.62 -14.36 13.71
CA ASP A 82 8.61 -13.28 13.70
C ASP A 82 8.23 -12.17 12.72
N ASN A 83 7.72 -12.53 11.53
CA ASN A 83 7.23 -11.56 10.56
C ASN A 83 6.01 -10.78 11.10
N ARG A 84 5.07 -11.45 11.78
CA ARG A 84 3.93 -10.79 12.46
C ARG A 84 4.42 -9.81 13.53
N LYS A 85 5.40 -10.20 14.34
CA LYS A 85 5.99 -9.35 15.39
C LYS A 85 6.71 -8.14 14.80
N ALA A 86 7.43 -8.30 13.70
CA ALA A 86 8.13 -7.22 13.02
C ALA A 86 7.15 -6.13 12.54
N ILE A 87 6.07 -6.52 11.88
CA ILE A 87 5.03 -5.56 11.43
C ILE A 87 4.30 -4.96 12.63
N ALA A 88 3.99 -5.76 13.66
CA ALA A 88 3.36 -5.28 14.89
C ALA A 88 4.22 -4.23 15.62
N ALA A 89 5.54 -4.38 15.62
CA ALA A 89 6.47 -3.38 16.16
C ALA A 89 6.38 -2.05 15.39
N GLU A 90 6.30 -2.09 14.06
CA GLU A 90 6.08 -0.88 13.25
C GLU A 90 4.71 -0.24 13.53
N ILE A 91 3.66 -1.04 13.71
CA ILE A 91 2.34 -0.56 14.11
C ILE A 91 2.41 0.14 15.49
N ARG A 92 3.16 -0.40 16.47
CA ARG A 92 3.32 0.23 17.79
C ARG A 92 4.13 1.51 17.74
N ALA A 93 5.20 1.54 16.95
CA ALA A 93 6.04 2.72 16.78
C ALA A 93 5.30 3.85 16.04
N PHE A 94 4.60 3.51 14.95
CA PHE A 94 3.92 4.47 14.09
C PHE A 94 2.47 4.78 14.51
N ARG A 95 1.86 3.97 15.39
CA ARG A 95 0.50 4.17 15.93
C ARG A 95 -0.54 4.63 14.88
N PRO A 96 -0.71 3.91 13.75
CA PRO A 96 -1.57 4.35 12.66
C PRO A 96 -3.06 4.28 13.02
N ASP A 97 -3.83 5.29 12.65
CA ASP A 97 -5.29 5.23 12.67
C ASP A 97 -5.81 4.13 11.75
N TYR A 98 -5.23 4.03 10.54
CA TYR A 98 -5.63 3.11 9.48
C TYR A 98 -4.41 2.39 8.91
N VAL A 99 -4.58 1.10 8.57
CA VAL A 99 -3.58 0.31 7.86
C VAL A 99 -4.13 -0.06 6.48
N PHE A 100 -3.36 0.19 5.43
CA PHE A 100 -3.64 -0.30 4.09
C PHE A 100 -2.78 -1.54 3.78
N ALA A 101 -3.35 -2.52 3.10
CA ALA A 101 -2.66 -3.77 2.74
C ALA A 101 -3.06 -4.27 1.35
N PRO A 102 -2.27 -5.16 0.72
CA PRO A 102 -2.66 -5.85 -0.49
C PRO A 102 -3.96 -6.65 -0.30
N TYR A 103 -4.79 -6.67 -1.34
CA TYR A 103 -6.00 -7.50 -1.37
C TYR A 103 -5.64 -8.97 -1.16
N PHE A 104 -6.42 -9.66 -0.33
CA PHE A 104 -6.11 -11.00 0.19
C PHE A 104 -6.29 -12.14 -0.83
N ASP A 105 -6.86 -11.84 -1.98
CA ASP A 105 -6.91 -12.74 -3.13
C ASP A 105 -6.01 -12.10 -4.20
N ASP A 106 -4.89 -12.76 -4.54
CA ASP A 106 -3.92 -12.30 -5.53
C ASP A 106 -3.30 -13.50 -6.28
N ALA A 107 -2.81 -13.30 -7.51
CA ALA A 107 -2.01 -14.29 -8.22
C ALA A 107 -0.58 -14.35 -7.64
N HIS A 108 -0.12 -13.24 -7.05
CA HIS A 108 1.18 -13.15 -6.43
C HIS A 108 1.12 -13.67 -4.98
N PRO A 109 1.82 -14.77 -4.64
CA PRO A 109 1.74 -15.38 -3.30
C PRO A 109 2.22 -14.43 -2.19
N ASP A 110 3.26 -13.61 -2.44
CA ASP A 110 3.69 -12.62 -1.45
C ASP A 110 2.59 -11.59 -1.11
N HIS A 111 1.69 -11.24 -2.04
CA HIS A 111 0.60 -10.30 -1.73
C HIS A 111 -0.42 -10.95 -0.78
N ILE A 112 -0.75 -12.22 -1.02
CA ILE A 112 -1.61 -13.01 -0.12
C ILE A 112 -0.95 -13.11 1.27
N ALA A 113 0.35 -13.43 1.32
CA ALA A 113 1.10 -13.53 2.57
C ALA A 113 1.18 -12.19 3.30
N ALA A 114 1.44 -11.09 2.59
CA ALA A 114 1.45 -9.74 3.14
C ALA A 114 0.08 -9.37 3.75
N SER A 115 -1.02 -9.71 3.07
CA SER A 115 -2.37 -9.49 3.57
C SER A 115 -2.62 -10.24 4.88
N ALA A 116 -2.30 -11.54 4.93
CA ALA A 116 -2.43 -12.37 6.12
C ALA A 116 -1.54 -11.86 7.28
N LEU A 117 -0.31 -11.48 6.97
CA LEU A 117 0.65 -10.90 7.91
C LEU A 117 0.12 -9.60 8.53
N VAL A 118 -0.45 -8.68 7.74
CA VAL A 118 -1.00 -7.43 8.25
C VAL A 118 -2.19 -7.68 9.18
N ASP A 119 -3.10 -8.58 8.81
CA ASP A 119 -4.26 -8.94 9.63
C ASP A 119 -3.81 -9.51 10.99
N ALA A 120 -2.85 -10.44 10.97
CA ALA A 120 -2.29 -11.01 12.18
C ALA A 120 -1.49 -9.97 13.01
N ALA A 121 -0.68 -9.14 12.36
CA ALA A 121 0.13 -8.11 13.00
C ALA A 121 -0.72 -7.04 13.69
N ARG A 122 -1.86 -6.63 13.10
CA ARG A 122 -2.83 -5.74 13.75
C ARG A 122 -3.30 -6.32 15.09
N PHE A 123 -3.58 -7.63 15.14
CA PHE A 123 -3.94 -8.29 16.40
C PHE A 123 -2.74 -8.39 17.35
N TYR A 124 -1.53 -8.70 16.86
CA TYR A 124 -0.33 -8.81 17.68
C TYR A 124 0.05 -7.46 18.32
N ALA A 125 -0.18 -6.37 17.62
CA ALA A 125 0.13 -5.02 18.09
C ALA A 125 -0.60 -4.67 19.40
N LYS A 126 -1.77 -5.24 19.70
CA LYS A 126 -2.51 -4.98 20.96
C LYS A 126 -2.13 -5.88 22.14
N LEU A 127 -1.27 -6.88 21.95
CA LEU A 127 -0.90 -7.82 23.01
C LEU A 127 -0.10 -7.13 24.12
N THR A 128 -0.56 -7.23 25.36
CA THR A 128 0.10 -6.57 26.52
C THR A 128 1.23 -7.39 27.13
N LYS A 129 1.21 -8.72 26.97
CA LYS A 129 2.22 -9.65 27.48
C LYS A 129 3.04 -10.23 26.32
N SER A 130 3.76 -9.38 25.61
CA SER A 130 4.61 -9.78 24.49
C SER A 130 6.00 -9.13 24.57
N ASP A 131 6.94 -9.68 23.82
CA ASP A 131 8.29 -9.17 23.57
C ASP A 131 8.35 -8.16 22.41
N ILE A 132 7.19 -7.77 21.86
CA ILE A 132 7.11 -6.80 20.76
C ILE A 132 7.48 -5.41 21.31
N PRO A 133 8.43 -4.68 20.70
CA PRO A 133 8.82 -3.34 21.15
C PRO A 133 7.67 -2.32 21.11
N GLY A 134 7.68 -1.38 22.06
CA GLY A 134 6.71 -0.29 22.16
C GLY A 134 5.40 -0.66 22.87
N ASP A 135 4.60 0.36 23.18
CA ASP A 135 3.33 0.19 23.87
C ASP A 135 2.26 -0.47 22.97
N PRO A 136 1.40 -1.35 23.54
CA PRO A 136 0.31 -1.95 22.80
C PRO A 136 -0.57 -0.91 22.10
N PHE A 137 -0.95 -1.23 20.86
CA PHE A 137 -1.76 -0.34 20.03
C PHE A 137 -2.62 -1.17 19.07
N PHE A 138 -3.84 -0.69 18.79
CA PHE A 138 -4.77 -1.37 17.89
C PHE A 138 -5.32 -0.36 16.86
N PRO A 139 -4.83 -0.41 15.60
CA PRO A 139 -5.37 0.41 14.52
C PRO A 139 -6.87 0.22 14.34
N LYS A 140 -7.58 1.30 14.00
CA LYS A 140 -9.05 1.32 13.91
C LYS A 140 -9.54 0.37 12.83
N ARG A 141 -8.90 0.35 11.66
CA ARG A 141 -9.29 -0.49 10.52
C ARG A 141 -8.10 -0.95 9.68
N VAL A 142 -8.33 -2.04 8.94
CA VAL A 142 -7.53 -2.44 7.77
C VAL A 142 -8.35 -2.19 6.51
N ILE A 143 -7.74 -1.57 5.50
CA ILE A 143 -8.34 -1.29 4.19
C ILE A 143 -7.46 -1.95 3.13
N TYR A 144 -8.06 -2.65 2.17
CA TYR A 144 -7.30 -3.37 1.16
C TYR A 144 -7.32 -2.63 -0.17
N TYR A 145 -6.17 -2.55 -0.83
CA TYR A 145 -6.01 -2.03 -2.19
C TYR A 145 -5.60 -3.16 -3.14
N TYR A 146 -5.71 -2.95 -4.44
CA TYR A 146 -5.45 -3.99 -5.43
C TYR A 146 -4.09 -3.80 -6.16
N PRO A 147 -3.13 -4.71 -5.98
CA PRO A 147 -1.88 -4.70 -6.74
C PRO A 147 -1.92 -5.63 -7.98
N VAL A 148 -2.20 -5.04 -9.14
CA VAL A 148 -1.92 -5.51 -10.54
C VAL A 148 -2.46 -6.87 -11.01
N HIS A 149 -2.32 -7.98 -10.29
CA HIS A 149 -2.05 -9.25 -10.99
C HIS A 149 -3.26 -10.11 -11.39
N LEU A 150 -4.39 -10.11 -10.67
CA LEU A 150 -5.40 -11.14 -11.00
C LEU A 150 -6.33 -10.83 -12.18
N ARG A 151 -6.31 -9.61 -12.76
CA ARG A 151 -7.33 -9.19 -13.74
C ARG A 151 -8.78 -9.48 -13.29
N LEU A 152 -9.04 -9.66 -11.99
CA LEU A 152 -10.38 -9.91 -11.48
C LEU A 152 -11.19 -8.63 -11.55
N ARG A 153 -12.49 -8.78 -11.85
CA ARG A 153 -13.47 -7.71 -11.67
C ARG A 153 -14.25 -7.95 -10.39
N ILE A 154 -13.65 -7.57 -9.27
CA ILE A 154 -14.29 -7.60 -7.95
C ILE A 154 -14.97 -6.25 -7.75
N GLN A 155 -16.19 -6.27 -7.22
CA GLN A 155 -16.88 -5.04 -6.84
C GLN A 155 -16.16 -4.41 -5.63
N PRO A 156 -15.61 -3.18 -5.74
CA PRO A 156 -14.99 -2.50 -4.62
C PRO A 156 -16.03 -2.10 -3.57
N SER A 157 -15.59 -2.02 -2.31
CA SER A 157 -16.39 -1.50 -1.20
C SER A 157 -16.61 0.00 -1.33
N PHE A 158 -15.60 0.74 -1.80
CA PHE A 158 -15.69 2.15 -2.15
C PHE A 158 -14.61 2.54 -3.16
N LEU A 159 -14.79 3.71 -3.78
CA LEU A 159 -13.84 4.34 -4.68
C LEU A 159 -13.34 5.64 -4.05
N ASN A 160 -12.04 5.93 -4.14
CA ASN A 160 -11.48 7.22 -3.76
C ASN A 160 -11.14 8.04 -5.01
N ASP A 161 -11.62 9.28 -5.08
CA ASP A 161 -11.31 10.20 -6.18
C ASP A 161 -9.84 10.62 -6.13
N ILE A 162 -9.14 10.39 -7.23
CA ILE A 162 -7.72 10.74 -7.44
C ILE A 162 -7.53 11.65 -8.67
N SER A 163 -8.58 12.32 -9.12
CA SER A 163 -8.57 13.17 -10.32
C SER A 163 -7.46 14.22 -10.29
N THR A 164 -7.16 14.77 -9.10
CA THR A 164 -6.11 15.79 -8.91
C THR A 164 -4.72 15.22 -8.62
N THR A 165 -4.60 13.91 -8.40
CA THR A 165 -3.37 13.24 -7.94
C THR A 165 -2.91 12.09 -8.82
N ILE A 166 -3.65 11.75 -9.88
CA ILE A 166 -3.30 10.70 -10.83
C ILE A 166 -1.95 10.96 -11.53
N SER A 167 -1.57 12.22 -11.76
CA SER A 167 -0.26 12.57 -12.32
C SER A 167 0.89 12.30 -11.32
N THR A 168 0.68 12.59 -10.03
CA THR A 168 1.64 12.26 -8.96
C THR A 168 1.82 10.75 -8.83
N LYS A 169 0.73 9.98 -8.90
CA LYS A 169 0.77 8.51 -8.97
C LYS A 169 1.66 8.04 -10.13
N ALA A 170 1.41 8.55 -11.34
CA ALA A 170 2.18 8.18 -12.52
C ALA A 170 3.67 8.51 -12.37
N GLY A 171 4.00 9.68 -11.79
CA GLY A 171 5.38 10.06 -11.48
C GLY A 171 6.04 9.10 -10.50
N ALA A 172 5.33 8.71 -9.43
CA ALA A 172 5.84 7.80 -8.41
C ALA A 172 6.11 6.39 -8.97
N ILE A 173 5.23 5.87 -9.83
CA ILE A 173 5.43 4.58 -10.49
C ILE A 173 6.65 4.64 -11.43
N ARG A 174 6.82 5.75 -12.16
CA ARG A 174 7.93 5.94 -13.10
C ARG A 174 9.31 6.04 -12.45
N CYS A 175 9.39 6.31 -11.14
CA CYS A 175 10.67 6.23 -10.41
C CYS A 175 11.28 4.82 -10.47
N TYR A 176 10.47 3.77 -10.61
CA TYR A 176 10.93 2.38 -10.72
C TYR A 176 11.39 2.04 -12.15
N HIS A 177 12.38 2.76 -12.64
CA HIS A 177 12.92 2.59 -14.00
C HIS A 177 13.34 1.15 -14.26
N SER A 178 13.96 0.48 -13.28
CA SER A 178 14.37 -0.93 -13.36
C SER A 178 13.20 -1.90 -13.57
N GLN A 179 12.00 -1.57 -13.06
CA GLN A 179 10.83 -2.45 -13.12
C GLN A 179 9.95 -2.19 -14.33
N PHE A 180 9.94 -0.96 -14.85
CA PHE A 180 9.09 -0.55 -15.97
C PHE A 180 9.87 -0.28 -17.24
N GLU A 181 10.61 0.82 -17.33
CA GLU A 181 11.27 1.25 -18.57
C GLU A 181 12.35 0.28 -19.02
N ALA A 182 13.32 -0.06 -18.15
CA ALA A 182 14.38 -1.01 -18.45
C ALA A 182 13.84 -2.41 -18.77
N ALA A 183 12.69 -2.77 -18.18
CA ALA A 183 12.03 -4.04 -18.42
C ALA A 183 11.18 -4.08 -19.70
N GLY A 184 11.11 -2.98 -20.47
CA GLY A 184 10.27 -2.87 -21.67
C GLY A 184 8.77 -2.85 -21.38
N LYS A 185 8.38 -2.38 -20.19
CA LYS A 185 7.01 -2.36 -19.65
C LYS A 185 6.50 -0.95 -19.36
N ALA A 186 7.05 0.07 -20.02
CA ALA A 186 6.65 1.47 -19.77
C ALA A 186 5.15 1.73 -20.06
N ASP A 187 4.55 0.97 -20.98
CA ASP A 187 3.12 1.03 -21.31
C ASP A 187 2.22 0.57 -20.14
N LEU A 188 2.72 -0.26 -19.23
CA LEU A 188 1.96 -0.71 -18.06
C LEU A 188 1.53 0.47 -17.18
N VAL A 189 2.34 1.53 -17.10
CA VAL A 189 1.98 2.73 -16.32
C VAL A 189 0.68 3.31 -16.86
N GLU A 190 0.57 3.52 -18.17
CA GLU A 190 -0.66 4.05 -18.79
C GLU A 190 -1.84 3.10 -18.60
N ARG A 191 -1.63 1.78 -18.64
CA ARG A 191 -2.68 0.80 -18.39
C ARG A 191 -3.22 0.86 -16.96
N PHE A 192 -2.38 1.13 -15.97
CA PHE A 192 -2.84 1.38 -14.60
C PHE A 192 -3.66 2.67 -14.51
N LEU A 193 -3.25 3.72 -15.23
CA LEU A 193 -4.02 4.97 -15.29
C LEU A 193 -5.37 4.78 -15.99
N ASP A 194 -5.43 3.95 -17.03
CA ASP A 194 -6.69 3.61 -17.72
C ASP A 194 -7.66 2.87 -16.80
N GLU A 195 -7.17 1.97 -15.95
CA GLU A 195 -8.00 1.35 -14.91
C GLU A 195 -8.53 2.40 -13.93
N ASN A 196 -7.70 3.36 -13.52
CA ASN A 196 -8.16 4.44 -12.66
C ASN A 196 -9.20 5.34 -13.34
N ARG A 197 -9.07 5.61 -14.65
CA ARG A 197 -10.08 6.34 -15.43
C ARG A 197 -11.38 5.56 -15.54
N TYR A 198 -11.31 4.24 -15.71
CA TYR A 198 -12.50 3.37 -15.71
C TYR A 198 -13.25 3.45 -14.37
N TRP A 199 -12.54 3.36 -13.25
CA TRP A 199 -13.16 3.53 -11.94
C TRP A 199 -13.66 4.97 -11.71
N GLY A 200 -12.95 5.97 -12.24
CA GLY A 200 -13.40 7.36 -12.25
C GLY A 200 -14.77 7.51 -12.90
N PHE A 201 -14.96 6.90 -14.08
CA PHE A 201 -16.25 6.86 -14.76
C PHE A 201 -17.36 6.24 -13.89
N GLN A 202 -17.08 5.14 -13.17
CA GLN A 202 -18.05 4.53 -12.25
C GLN A 202 -18.38 5.43 -11.05
N ALA A 203 -17.40 6.22 -10.58
CA ALA A 203 -17.54 7.15 -9.46
C ALA A 203 -18.12 8.52 -9.84
N GLY A 204 -18.23 8.84 -11.14
CA GLY A 204 -18.63 10.18 -11.59
C GLY A 204 -17.51 11.24 -11.47
N CYS A 205 -16.24 10.82 -11.53
CA CYS A 205 -15.07 11.71 -11.51
C CYS A 205 -14.07 11.34 -12.63
N ALA A 206 -12.94 12.05 -12.76
CA ALA A 206 -12.00 11.79 -13.86
C ALA A 206 -11.15 10.53 -13.65
N ALA A 207 -10.83 10.21 -12.39
CA ALA A 207 -10.11 9.00 -12.02
C ALA A 207 -10.36 8.60 -10.56
N ALA A 208 -10.42 7.31 -10.28
CA ALA A 208 -10.59 6.78 -8.94
C ALA A 208 -9.76 5.51 -8.67
N GLU A 209 -9.46 5.24 -7.40
CA GLU A 209 -8.84 4.00 -6.94
C GLU A 209 -9.83 3.14 -6.15
N PRO A 210 -9.90 1.82 -6.44
CA PRO A 210 -10.79 0.90 -5.74
C PRO A 210 -10.21 0.39 -4.43
N PHE A 211 -11.06 0.29 -3.40
CA PHE A 211 -10.70 -0.26 -2.10
C PHE A 211 -11.73 -1.27 -1.60
N PHE A 212 -11.26 -2.19 -0.75
CA PHE A 212 -12.04 -3.29 -0.21
C PHE A 212 -11.92 -3.31 1.32
N GLN A 213 -12.97 -3.77 1.99
CA GLN A 213 -12.97 -3.90 3.44
C GLN A 213 -13.65 -5.20 3.86
N LYS A 214 -13.09 -5.85 4.90
CA LYS A 214 -13.75 -6.95 5.61
C LYS A 214 -14.71 -6.43 6.69
N GLU A 215 -14.44 -5.23 7.20
CA GLU A 215 -15.23 -4.54 8.22
C GLU A 215 -16.09 -3.43 7.57
N ILE A 216 -17.34 -3.27 7.99
CA ILE A 216 -18.25 -2.26 7.40
C ILE A 216 -17.82 -0.85 7.85
N PRO A 217 -17.57 0.10 6.91
CA PRO A 217 -17.23 1.47 7.26
C PRO A 217 -18.46 2.25 7.75
N ALA A 218 -18.22 3.27 8.58
CA ALA A 218 -19.27 4.24 8.89
C ALA A 218 -19.24 5.32 7.81
N PHE A 219 -20.40 5.71 7.28
CA PHE A 219 -20.49 6.83 6.34
C PHE A 219 -21.04 8.05 7.09
N SER A 220 -20.34 9.18 7.01
CA SER A 220 -20.79 10.49 7.54
C SER A 220 -21.00 11.46 6.39
N TRP A 221 -22.11 12.19 6.39
CA TRP A 221 -22.34 13.27 5.44
C TRP A 221 -21.87 14.61 6.04
N PRO A 222 -21.10 15.44 5.30
CA PRO A 222 -20.58 15.25 3.93
C PRO A 222 -19.19 14.58 3.85
N GLU A 223 -18.60 14.16 4.96
CA GLU A 223 -17.18 13.77 5.04
C GLU A 223 -16.81 12.44 4.33
N GLY A 224 -17.79 11.59 4.02
CA GLY A 224 -17.60 10.30 3.38
C GLY A 224 -17.40 9.15 4.37
N TYR A 225 -16.71 8.09 3.94
CA TYR A 225 -16.43 6.92 4.78
C TYR A 225 -15.33 7.22 5.83
N ILE A 226 -15.59 6.85 7.09
CA ILE A 226 -14.72 7.00 8.27
C ILE A 226 -14.38 5.64 8.90
#